data_AF-A0A4Q4Y567-F1
#
_entry.id   AF-A0A4Q4Y567-F1
#
_cell.length_a   1.000
_cell.length_b   1.000
_cell.length_c   1.000
_cell.angle_alpha   90.00
_cell.angle_beta   90.00
_cell.angle_gamma   90.00
#
_symmetry.space_group_name_H-M   'P 1'
#
loop_
_entity.id
_entity.type
_entity.pdbx_description
1 polymer ?
#
loop_
_entity_poly.entity_id
_entity_poly.type
_entity_poly.pdbx_seq_one_letter_code
_entity_poly.pdbx_strand_id
1 'polypeptide(L)'
;MEGVHCLGACNLEFVWFEDVCEDAITIKGDKSGQETWIVGGGAYHASDKIVQHNGCGTVNTINFYAEDYGEVYRSCGNCSSQCKGNVYVEGTTARAEGEVVGINRNYGDTATLKNVCTDADHPCVFYDGCAGDCEPKKVGYCSG
;
A
#
# COMPACT_ATOMS: atom_id res chain seq x y z
N MET A 1 -17.08 4.80 -7.75
CA MET A 1 -16.37 4.26 -8.93
C MET A 1 -15.10 3.66 -8.37
N GLU A 2 -14.79 2.40 -8.66
CA GLU A 2 -13.53 1.79 -8.20
C GLU A 2 -12.38 2.26 -9.09
N GLY A 3 -11.16 2.27 -8.54
CA GLY A 3 -9.94 2.62 -9.27
C GLY A 3 -9.46 1.51 -10.22
N VAL A 4 -8.14 1.36 -10.36
CA VAL A 4 -7.52 0.35 -11.22
C VAL A 4 -7.37 -0.98 -10.49
N HIS A 5 -7.83 -2.07 -11.10
CA HIS A 5 -7.66 -3.42 -10.58
C HIS A 5 -6.59 -4.20 -11.35
N CYS A 6 -5.50 -4.55 -10.67
CA CYS A 6 -4.49 -5.46 -11.19
C CYS A 6 -4.83 -6.90 -10.84
N LEU A 7 -5.23 -7.69 -11.84
CA LEU A 7 -5.60 -9.11 -11.67
C LEU A 7 -4.38 -10.06 -11.63
N GLY A 8 -3.18 -9.49 -11.64
CA GLY A 8 -1.86 -10.10 -11.58
C GLY A 8 -0.83 -8.98 -11.38
N ALA A 9 0.45 -9.29 -11.51
CA ALA A 9 1.49 -8.26 -11.60
C ALA A 9 1.20 -7.29 -12.74
N CYS A 10 1.30 -5.99 -12.47
CA CYS A 10 0.98 -4.92 -13.43
C CYS A 10 2.02 -3.80 -13.37
N ASN A 11 2.05 -2.97 -14.42
CA ASN A 11 2.83 -1.74 -14.48
C ASN A 11 1.87 -0.57 -14.71
N LEU A 12 1.88 0.39 -13.81
CA LEU A 12 1.11 1.63 -13.90
C LEU A 12 2.11 2.79 -13.93
N GLU A 13 2.09 3.57 -15.01
CA GLU A 13 3.06 4.63 -15.24
C GLU A 13 2.34 5.97 -15.44
N PHE A 14 2.72 6.97 -14.65
CA PHE A 14 2.22 8.35 -14.75
C PHE A 14 0.69 8.49 -14.66
N VAL A 15 0.04 7.60 -13.90
CA VAL A 15 -1.41 7.62 -13.68
C VAL A 15 -1.75 8.56 -12.53
N TRP A 16 -2.79 9.38 -12.73
CA TRP A 16 -3.28 10.32 -11.73
C TRP A 16 -4.71 10.00 -11.30
N PHE A 17 -4.95 10.04 -9.99
CA PHE A 17 -6.26 9.90 -9.37
C PHE A 17 -6.60 11.19 -8.64
N GLU A 18 -7.48 12.01 -9.22
CA GLU A 18 -7.80 13.35 -8.70
C GLU A 18 -8.68 13.33 -7.46
N ASP A 19 -9.48 12.28 -7.27
CA ASP A 19 -10.34 12.09 -6.10
C ASP A 19 -10.60 10.58 -5.91
N VAL A 20 -10.09 10.01 -4.82
CA VAL A 20 -10.13 8.57 -4.55
C VAL A 20 -11.37 8.23 -3.72
N CYS A 21 -12.26 7.43 -4.31
CA CYS A 21 -13.53 7.08 -3.67
C CYS A 21 -13.42 5.98 -2.60
N GLU A 22 -12.76 4.86 -2.91
CA GLU A 22 -12.52 3.76 -1.96
C GLU A 22 -11.03 3.45 -1.97
N ASP A 23 -10.55 2.86 -3.08
CA ASP A 23 -9.13 2.65 -3.36
C ASP A 23 -8.80 3.15 -4.78
N ALA A 24 -7.60 3.68 -4.98
CA ALA A 24 -7.11 4.07 -6.31
C ALA A 24 -6.60 2.87 -7.10
N ILE A 25 -5.88 1.96 -6.43
CA ILE A 25 -5.23 0.82 -7.05
C ILE A 25 -5.44 -0.40 -6.15
N THR A 26 -5.97 -1.49 -6.72
CA THR A 26 -6.11 -2.76 -6.01
C THR A 26 -5.34 -3.86 -6.74
N ILE A 27 -4.32 -4.42 -6.09
CA ILE A 27 -3.56 -5.57 -6.58
C ILE A 27 -4.17 -6.85 -6.01
N LYS A 28 -4.73 -7.70 -6.87
CA LYS A 28 -5.51 -8.89 -6.44
C LYS A 28 -4.81 -10.23 -6.67
N GLY A 29 -3.97 -10.35 -7.70
CA GLY A 29 -3.58 -11.66 -8.22
C GLY A 29 -2.08 -11.87 -8.41
N ASP A 30 -1.23 -10.95 -7.95
CA ASP A 30 0.20 -11.17 -7.95
C ASP A 30 0.60 -12.25 -6.93
N LYS A 31 1.63 -13.00 -7.29
CA LYS A 31 2.10 -14.17 -6.55
C LYS A 31 3.50 -13.92 -6.01
N SER A 32 3.90 -14.74 -5.05
CA SER A 32 5.26 -14.73 -4.52
C SER A 32 6.31 -14.73 -5.63
N GLY A 33 7.22 -13.76 -5.60
CA GLY A 33 8.25 -13.55 -6.62
C GLY A 33 7.83 -12.72 -7.83
N GLN A 34 6.57 -12.27 -7.92
CA GLN A 34 6.13 -11.31 -8.93
C GLN A 34 6.19 -9.88 -8.40
N GLU A 35 6.29 -8.93 -9.32
CA GLU A 35 6.45 -7.51 -9.01
C GLU A 35 5.39 -6.69 -9.73
N THR A 36 4.64 -5.89 -8.97
CA THR A 36 3.81 -4.81 -9.48
C THR A 36 4.59 -3.50 -9.37
N TRP A 37 4.52 -2.67 -10.40
CA TRP A 37 5.20 -1.38 -10.45
C TRP A 37 4.21 -0.24 -10.61
N ILE A 38 4.30 0.74 -9.71
CA ILE A 38 3.57 2.00 -9.75
C ILE A 38 4.63 3.09 -9.84
N VAL A 39 4.80 3.69 -11.02
CA VAL A 39 5.94 4.56 -11.34
C VAL A 39 5.46 5.94 -11.76
N GLY A 40 5.82 6.96 -10.98
CA GLY A 40 5.34 8.31 -11.16
C GLY A 40 3.84 8.43 -10.94
N GLY A 41 3.25 9.55 -11.35
CA GLY A 41 1.83 9.82 -11.13
C GLY A 41 1.52 10.17 -9.68
N GLY A 42 0.24 10.12 -9.32
CA GLY A 42 -0.17 10.47 -7.97
C GLY A 42 -1.64 10.26 -7.66
N ALA A 43 -1.99 10.46 -6.40
CA ALA A 43 -3.36 10.40 -5.93
C ALA A 43 -3.65 11.51 -4.90
N TYR A 44 -4.87 12.03 -4.95
CA TYR A 44 -5.41 13.02 -4.02
C TYR A 44 -6.66 12.48 -3.33
N HIS A 45 -6.92 12.96 -2.11
CA HIS A 45 -8.19 12.79 -1.40
C HIS A 45 -8.62 11.33 -1.19
N ALA A 46 -7.69 10.47 -0.75
CA ALA A 46 -7.96 9.08 -0.42
C ALA A 46 -8.28 8.90 1.07
N SER A 47 -9.56 8.96 1.45
CA SER A 47 -9.95 8.93 2.88
C SER A 47 -9.46 7.70 3.65
N ASP A 48 -9.31 6.55 2.97
CA ASP A 48 -8.80 5.31 3.55
C ASP A 48 -7.44 4.95 2.95
N LYS A 49 -7.39 4.32 1.78
CA LYS A 49 -6.12 3.83 1.21
C LYS A 49 -6.00 4.09 -0.28
N ILE A 50 -4.78 4.36 -0.74
CA ILE A 50 -4.50 4.55 -2.18
C ILE A 50 -4.26 3.19 -2.84
N VAL A 51 -3.33 2.40 -2.28
CA VAL A 51 -2.93 1.10 -2.83
C VAL A 51 -3.33 -0.03 -1.88
N GLN A 52 -4.30 -0.83 -2.31
CA GLN A 52 -4.74 -2.04 -1.63
C GLN A 52 -4.04 -3.27 -2.22
N HIS A 53 -3.25 -3.99 -1.41
CA HIS A 53 -2.53 -5.19 -1.84
C HIS A 53 -3.12 -6.45 -1.19
N ASN A 54 -3.84 -7.23 -2.01
CA ASN A 54 -4.47 -8.50 -1.60
C ASN A 54 -3.67 -9.73 -2.03
N GLY A 55 -2.65 -9.57 -2.86
CA GLY A 55 -1.81 -10.66 -3.34
C GLY A 55 -0.55 -10.87 -2.52
N CYS A 56 0.37 -11.66 -3.07
CA CYS A 56 1.53 -12.20 -2.35
C CYS A 56 2.86 -11.76 -2.96
N GLY A 57 2.82 -10.78 -3.86
CA GLY A 57 4.00 -10.31 -4.59
C GLY A 57 4.71 -9.17 -3.86
N THR A 58 5.47 -8.42 -4.64
CA THR A 58 6.10 -7.18 -4.23
C THR A 58 5.45 -6.01 -4.97
N VAL A 59 4.98 -5.01 -4.24
CA VAL A 59 4.50 -3.75 -4.82
C VAL A 59 5.61 -2.72 -4.72
N ASN A 60 6.04 -2.21 -5.86
CA ASN A 60 7.06 -1.17 -5.99
C ASN A 60 6.38 0.16 -6.32
N THR A 61 6.44 1.12 -5.39
CA THR A 61 5.91 2.48 -5.56
C THR A 61 7.06 3.45 -5.70
N ILE A 62 7.30 3.92 -6.92
CA ILE A 62 8.50 4.67 -7.30
C ILE A 62 8.12 6.08 -7.76
N ASN A 63 8.69 7.11 -7.12
CA ASN A 63 8.48 8.53 -7.46
C ASN A 63 6.99 8.95 -7.50
N PHE A 64 6.17 8.37 -6.64
CA PHE A 64 4.73 8.64 -6.57
C PHE A 64 4.44 9.89 -5.74
N TYR A 65 3.34 10.59 -6.04
CA TYR A 65 2.83 11.69 -5.23
C TYR A 65 1.53 11.31 -4.55
N ALA A 66 1.44 11.48 -3.22
CA ALA A 66 0.22 11.26 -2.46
C ALA A 66 -0.06 12.48 -1.58
N GLU A 67 -1.31 12.94 -1.56
CA GLU A 67 -1.78 14.04 -0.72
C GLU A 67 -3.19 13.75 -0.22
N ASP A 68 -3.48 14.12 1.03
CA ASP A 68 -4.75 13.86 1.71
C ASP A 68 -5.14 12.37 1.66
N TYR A 69 -4.37 11.53 2.35
CA TYR A 69 -4.58 10.08 2.39
C TYR A 69 -4.63 9.52 3.82
N GLY A 70 -5.33 8.39 4.02
CA GLY A 70 -5.21 7.58 5.23
C GLY A 70 -3.97 6.69 5.20
N GLU A 71 -3.82 5.88 4.14
CA GLU A 71 -2.67 5.01 3.90
C GLU A 71 -2.23 5.05 2.42
N VAL A 72 -0.94 5.23 2.11
CA VAL A 72 -0.49 5.13 0.70
C VAL A 72 -0.52 3.68 0.22
N TYR A 73 -0.06 2.76 1.05
CA TYR A 73 -0.10 1.33 0.76
C TYR A 73 -0.57 0.53 1.97
N ARG A 74 -1.47 -0.43 1.73
CA ARG A 74 -1.94 -1.37 2.74
C ARG A 74 -1.88 -2.81 2.24
N SER A 75 -1.13 -3.64 2.96
CA SER A 75 -1.25 -5.10 2.86
C SER A 75 -2.59 -5.53 3.47
N CYS A 76 -3.39 -6.32 2.76
CA CYS A 76 -4.74 -6.66 3.22
C CYS A 76 -4.72 -7.37 4.57
N GLY A 77 -5.30 -6.75 5.59
CA GLY A 77 -5.25 -7.31 6.95
C GLY A 77 -6.34 -8.34 7.26
N ASN A 78 -7.42 -8.41 6.47
CA ASN A 78 -8.61 -9.24 6.73
C ASN A 78 -9.12 -10.02 5.51
N CYS A 79 -8.33 -10.09 4.44
CA CYS A 79 -8.66 -10.88 3.26
C CYS A 79 -8.88 -12.37 3.62
N SER A 80 -9.80 -13.02 2.90
CA SER A 80 -10.13 -14.43 3.12
C SER A 80 -8.94 -15.37 2.86
N SER A 81 -8.05 -14.97 1.95
CA SER A 81 -6.74 -15.57 1.75
C SER A 81 -5.67 -14.59 2.21
N GLN A 82 -4.70 -15.09 2.96
CA GLN A 82 -3.60 -14.31 3.53
C GLN A 82 -2.27 -14.94 3.14
N CYS A 83 -1.30 -14.09 2.84
CA CYS A 83 0.04 -14.49 2.48
C CYS A 83 1.01 -13.36 2.75
N LYS A 84 2.31 -13.68 2.67
CA LYS A 84 3.35 -12.68 2.77
C LYS A 84 3.32 -11.75 1.55
N GLY A 85 3.16 -10.46 1.77
CA GLY A 85 3.36 -9.40 0.80
C GLY A 85 4.62 -8.57 1.10
N ASN A 86 5.21 -7.98 0.08
CA ASN A 86 6.31 -7.03 0.26
C ASN A 86 5.96 -5.68 -0.38
N VAL A 87 6.47 -4.61 0.20
CA VAL A 87 6.37 -3.27 -0.37
C VAL A 87 7.72 -2.59 -0.40
N TYR A 88 8.02 -1.97 -1.52
CA TYR A 88 9.20 -1.13 -1.71
C TYR A 88 8.74 0.25 -2.17
N VAL A 89 9.03 1.28 -1.38
CA VAL A 89 8.65 2.66 -1.67
C VAL A 89 9.92 3.49 -1.82
N GLU A 90 10.11 4.11 -2.99
CA GLU A 90 11.28 4.94 -3.27
C GLU A 90 10.94 6.27 -3.93
N GLY A 91 11.50 7.36 -3.40
CA GLY A 91 11.36 8.70 -4.01
C GLY A 91 9.95 9.29 -3.93
N THR A 92 9.05 8.64 -3.20
CA THR A 92 7.66 9.07 -3.02
C THR A 92 7.57 10.30 -2.12
N THR A 93 6.70 11.24 -2.50
CA THR A 93 6.29 12.36 -1.65
C THR A 93 4.87 12.10 -1.16
N ALA A 94 4.67 12.07 0.15
CA ALA A 94 3.42 11.71 0.80
C ALA A 94 3.03 12.78 1.84
N ARG A 95 2.14 13.69 1.43
CA ARG A 95 1.67 14.86 2.20
C ARG A 95 0.36 14.56 2.92
N ALA A 96 0.46 13.89 4.05
CA ALA A 96 -0.59 13.75 5.06
C ALA A 96 0.04 13.22 6.35
N GLU A 97 -0.69 13.29 7.47
CA GLU A 97 -0.31 12.62 8.72
C GLU A 97 -0.60 11.10 8.69
N GLY A 98 -1.23 10.61 7.61
CA GLY A 98 -1.55 9.21 7.37
C GLY A 98 -0.31 8.33 7.16
N GLU A 99 -0.51 7.02 7.25
CA GLU A 99 0.57 6.03 7.19
C GLU A 99 1.09 5.87 5.75
N VAL A 100 2.40 5.83 5.52
CA VAL A 100 2.91 5.57 4.16
C VAL A 100 2.71 4.08 3.82
N VAL A 101 3.04 3.18 4.75
CA VAL A 101 2.79 1.75 4.58
C VAL A 101 2.22 1.11 5.85
N GLY A 102 1.20 0.28 5.66
CA GLY A 102 0.67 -0.64 6.67
C GLY A 102 0.92 -2.10 6.27
N ILE A 103 1.72 -2.83 7.05
CA ILE A 103 2.11 -4.23 6.76
C ILE A 103 1.75 -5.19 7.89
N ASN A 104 1.47 -6.46 7.54
CA ASN A 104 1.08 -7.49 8.51
C ASN A 104 2.31 -8.23 9.06
N ARG A 105 2.68 -7.94 10.32
CA ARG A 105 3.83 -8.55 11.00
C ARG A 105 3.69 -10.06 11.12
N ASN A 106 2.50 -10.54 11.49
CA ASN A 106 2.22 -11.96 11.71
C ASN A 106 2.23 -12.80 10.42
N TYR A 107 2.06 -12.19 9.24
CA TYR A 107 2.21 -12.86 7.95
C TYR A 107 3.63 -12.75 7.38
N GLY A 108 4.53 -12.05 8.07
CA GLY A 108 5.93 -11.91 7.69
C GLY A 108 6.15 -10.91 6.55
N ASP A 109 5.21 -9.98 6.37
CA ASP A 109 5.32 -8.91 5.39
C ASP A 109 6.59 -8.08 5.62
N THR A 110 7.11 -7.52 4.54
CA THR A 110 8.26 -6.61 4.61
C THR A 110 7.97 -5.30 3.93
N ALA A 111 8.55 -4.23 4.47
CA ALA A 111 8.49 -2.90 3.91
C ALA A 111 9.90 -2.34 3.79
N THR A 112 10.17 -1.63 2.70
CA THR A 112 11.37 -0.82 2.54
C THR A 112 10.98 0.58 2.10
N LEU A 113 11.37 1.58 2.88
CA LEU A 113 11.14 2.99 2.56
C LEU A 113 12.48 3.67 2.32
N LYS A 114 12.66 4.23 1.12
CA LYS A 114 13.91 4.88 0.72
C LYS A 114 13.63 6.24 0.10
N ASN A 115 14.29 7.29 0.58
CA ASN A 115 14.10 8.65 0.06
C ASN A 115 12.62 9.09 0.04
N VAL A 116 11.84 8.67 1.04
CA VAL A 116 10.43 9.04 1.17
C VAL A 116 10.34 10.38 1.89
N CYS A 117 9.69 11.36 1.28
CA CYS A 117 9.38 12.64 1.91
C CYS A 117 7.94 12.58 2.43
N THR A 118 7.75 12.61 3.75
CA THR A 118 6.42 12.48 4.35
C THR A 118 6.28 13.32 5.60
N ASP A 119 5.04 13.71 5.90
CA ASP A 119 4.67 14.45 7.10
C ASP A 119 4.22 13.52 8.25
N ALA A 120 4.18 12.20 8.02
CA ALA A 120 3.79 11.20 9.00
C ALA A 120 4.85 11.01 10.11
N ASP A 121 4.41 11.05 11.38
CA ASP A 121 5.26 10.73 12.53
C ASP A 121 5.77 9.28 12.50
N HIS A 122 4.93 8.38 11.98
CA HIS A 122 5.20 6.94 11.89
C HIS A 122 4.83 6.44 10.49
N PRO A 123 5.72 6.57 9.50
CA PRO A 123 5.41 6.26 8.11
C PRO A 123 5.23 4.76 7.84
N CYS A 124 5.76 3.89 8.70
CA CYS A 124 5.69 2.45 8.55
C CYS A 124 5.06 1.83 9.80
N VAL A 125 3.92 1.16 9.62
CA VAL A 125 3.11 0.63 10.71
C VAL A 125 2.92 -0.88 10.59
N PHE A 126 3.09 -1.56 11.72
CA PHE A 126 2.80 -2.98 11.84
C PHE A 126 1.36 -3.21 12.30
N TYR A 127 0.72 -4.14 11.60
CA TYR A 127 -0.54 -4.74 11.99
C TYR A 127 -0.36 -6.23 12.27
N ASP A 128 -1.17 -6.79 13.16
CA ASP A 128 -1.45 -8.22 13.16
C ASP A 128 -2.77 -8.42 12.42
N GLY A 129 -2.66 -8.98 11.21
CA GLY A 129 -3.80 -9.32 10.37
C GLY A 129 -4.50 -10.60 10.84
N CYS A 130 -5.63 -10.90 10.23
CA CYS A 130 -6.45 -12.05 10.49
C CYS A 130 -7.14 -12.47 9.19
N ALA A 131 -7.63 -13.70 9.07
CA ALA A 131 -8.28 -14.15 7.84
C ALA A 131 -9.81 -14.08 8.00
N GLY A 132 -10.50 -13.32 7.15
CA GLY A 132 -11.96 -13.23 7.11
C GLY A 132 -12.54 -12.11 7.99
N ASP A 133 -13.70 -12.36 8.60
CA ASP A 133 -14.52 -11.35 9.29
C ASP A 133 -13.92 -10.90 10.64
N CYS A 134 -12.83 -10.16 10.58
CA CYS A 134 -12.10 -9.66 11.73
C CYS A 134 -11.38 -8.36 11.40
N GLU A 135 -11.14 -7.55 12.43
CA GLU A 135 -10.45 -6.27 12.28
C GLU A 135 -8.95 -6.42 12.59
N PRO A 136 -8.05 -6.07 11.66
CA PRO A 136 -6.60 -6.08 11.89
C PRO A 136 -6.23 -5.13 13.01
N LYS A 137 -5.26 -5.51 13.85
CA LYS A 137 -4.86 -4.67 14.99
C LYS A 137 -3.52 -4.01 14.73
N LYS A 138 -3.42 -2.70 14.98
CA LYS A 138 -2.13 -1.99 15.03
C LYS A 138 -1.33 -2.50 16.22
N VAL A 139 -0.09 -2.94 15.97
CA VAL A 139 0.77 -3.60 16.97
C VAL A 139 2.16 -2.98 17.12
N GLY A 140 2.46 -1.93 16.36
CA GLY A 140 3.70 -1.17 16.49
C GLY A 140 4.10 -0.48 15.19
N TYR A 141 5.37 -0.13 15.10
CA TYR A 141 5.95 0.59 13.97
C TYR A 141 7.13 -0.19 13.40
N CYS A 142 7.32 -0.14 12.09
CA CYS A 142 8.49 -0.68 11.41
C CYS A 142 9.50 0.43 11.13
N SER A 143 10.78 0.06 11.01
CA SER A 143 11.84 1.03 10.69
C SER A 143 11.75 1.57 9.27
N GLY A 144 10.99 0.88 8.40
CA GLY A 144 11.16 1.00 6.94
C GLY A 144 12.52 0.52 6.48
#